data_AF-G2NLE7-F1
#
_entry.id   AF-G2NLE7-F1
#
_cell.length_a   1.000
_cell.length_b   1.000
_cell.length_c   1.000
_cell.angle_alpha   90.00
_cell.angle_beta   90.00
_cell.angle_gamma   90.00
#
_symmetry.space_group_name_H-M   'P 1'
#
loop_
_entity.id
_entity.type
_entity.pdbx_description
1 polymer ?
#
loop_
_entity_poly.entity_id
_entity_poly.type
_entity_poly.pdbx_seq_one_letter_code
_entity_poly.pdbx_strand_id
1 'polypeptide(L)'
;MREILGRRRRRRLRRTARSARLDAALTCATVWRWPLLPGVGLATTGTRGERGRGCACPDPECVVPGAHPFDPGLLAATTDARMVRWWWTNRPTAPLVLATGGQAPCALSLPAVAGARAVAALDAMGLRLGPVVATPTRWSLLVAPYTLERLGELLHSKDWVPSSLRFHGEGGYLVLPPSEVGTGQVRWERHPSAGPVAPWLPDVEAVLDALVEASTGAPGDGSRLAY
;
A
#
# COMPACT_ATOMS: atom_id res chain seq x y z
N MET A 1 -21.08 -28.99 -22.99
CA MET A 1 -21.90 -28.04 -22.19
C MET A 1 -21.21 -27.46 -20.94
N ARG A 2 -20.08 -28.01 -20.45
CA ARG A 2 -19.39 -27.53 -19.22
C ARG A 2 -18.53 -26.27 -19.39
N GLU A 3 -18.04 -25.95 -20.59
CA GLU A 3 -17.14 -24.80 -20.83
C GLU A 3 -17.84 -23.42 -20.82
N ILE A 4 -19.11 -23.38 -21.22
CA ILE A 4 -19.88 -22.12 -21.33
C ILE A 4 -20.22 -21.55 -19.95
N LEU A 5 -20.48 -22.43 -18.97
CA LEU A 5 -20.74 -22.06 -17.57
C LEU A 5 -19.48 -21.49 -16.89
N GLY A 6 -18.31 -22.09 -17.14
CA GLY A 6 -17.02 -21.61 -16.64
C GLY A 6 -16.65 -20.21 -17.16
N ARG A 7 -16.88 -19.94 -18.45
CA ARG A 7 -16.64 -18.62 -19.05
C ARG A 7 -17.58 -17.54 -18.49
N ARG A 8 -18.87 -17.85 -18.30
CA ARG A 8 -19.84 -16.92 -17.70
C ARG A 8 -19.51 -16.58 -16.25
N ARG A 9 -19.12 -17.58 -15.43
CA ARG A 9 -18.70 -17.36 -14.03
C ARG A 9 -17.46 -16.48 -13.94
N ARG A 10 -16.43 -16.73 -14.75
CA ARG A 10 -15.21 -15.90 -14.82
C ARG A 10 -15.51 -14.45 -15.23
N ARG A 11 -16.40 -14.23 -16.20
CA ARG A 11 -16.83 -12.88 -16.61
C ARG A 11 -17.56 -12.14 -15.48
N ARG A 12 -18.45 -12.82 -14.74
CA ARG A 12 -19.14 -12.23 -13.58
C ARG A 12 -18.15 -11.83 -12.48
N LEU A 13 -17.22 -12.72 -12.11
CA LEU A 13 -16.19 -12.43 -11.10
C LEU A 13 -15.31 -11.24 -11.49
N ARG A 14 -14.89 -11.14 -12.76
CA ARG A 14 -14.13 -9.99 -13.27
C ARG A 14 -14.92 -8.69 -13.17
N ARG A 15 -16.22 -8.72 -13.48
CA ARG A 15 -17.09 -7.54 -13.39
C ARG A 15 -17.27 -7.10 -11.94
N THR A 16 -17.50 -8.04 -11.02
CA THR A 16 -17.59 -7.74 -9.58
C THR A 16 -16.27 -7.16 -9.05
N ALA A 17 -15.13 -7.73 -9.44
CA ALA A 17 -13.82 -7.23 -9.03
C ALA A 17 -13.48 -5.85 -9.63
N ARG A 18 -13.98 -5.53 -10.83
CA ARG A 18 -13.90 -4.19 -11.42
C ARG A 18 -14.74 -3.18 -10.62
N SER A 19 -15.99 -3.53 -10.32
CA SER A 19 -16.86 -2.68 -9.50
C SER A 19 -16.24 -2.42 -8.14
N ALA A 20 -15.76 -3.46 -7.46
CA ALA A 20 -15.11 -3.33 -6.16
C ALA A 20 -13.88 -2.41 -6.15
N ARG A 21 -13.08 -2.39 -7.22
CA ARG A 21 -11.93 -1.45 -7.34
C ARG A 21 -12.37 -0.01 -7.50
N LEU A 22 -13.33 0.25 -8.37
CA LEU A 22 -13.88 1.60 -8.55
C LEU A 22 -14.55 2.09 -7.26
N ASP A 23 -15.32 1.24 -6.59
CA ASP A 23 -16.00 1.58 -5.33
C ASP A 23 -14.98 1.86 -4.22
N ALA A 24 -13.92 1.06 -4.12
CA ALA A 24 -12.82 1.30 -3.19
C ALA A 24 -12.08 2.61 -3.50
N ALA A 25 -11.79 2.88 -4.78
CA ALA A 25 -11.10 4.10 -5.21
C ALA A 25 -11.93 5.34 -4.88
N LEU A 26 -13.24 5.30 -5.15
CA LEU A 26 -14.17 6.37 -4.80
C LEU A 26 -14.26 6.55 -3.28
N THR A 27 -14.35 5.46 -2.50
CA THR A 27 -14.39 5.54 -1.04
C THR A 27 -13.14 6.22 -0.48
N CYS A 28 -11.95 5.81 -0.94
CA CYS A 28 -10.70 6.43 -0.53
C CYS A 28 -10.68 7.93 -0.90
N ALA A 29 -11.01 8.26 -2.15
CA ALA A 29 -10.91 9.61 -2.66
C ALA A 29 -11.94 10.57 -2.05
N THR A 30 -13.19 10.14 -1.87
CA THR A 30 -14.29 11.05 -1.52
C THR A 30 -14.71 10.97 -0.07
N VAL A 31 -14.66 9.79 0.55
CA VAL A 31 -15.05 9.60 1.96
C VAL A 31 -13.85 9.84 2.87
N TRP A 32 -12.72 9.22 2.56
CA TRP A 32 -11.50 9.36 3.36
C TRP A 32 -10.65 10.57 2.96
N ARG A 33 -10.95 11.18 1.80
CA ARG A 33 -10.21 12.31 1.21
C ARG A 33 -8.72 12.00 1.02
N TRP A 34 -8.45 10.75 0.64
CA TRP A 34 -7.11 10.27 0.33
C TRP A 34 -6.82 10.46 -1.15
N PRO A 35 -5.80 11.24 -1.54
CA PRO A 35 -5.48 11.49 -2.93
C PRO A 35 -4.95 10.21 -3.58
N LEU A 36 -5.66 9.73 -4.60
CA LEU A 36 -5.32 8.51 -5.33
C LEU A 36 -4.96 8.80 -6.78
N LEU A 37 -4.27 7.85 -7.39
CA LEU A 37 -4.07 7.74 -8.83
C LEU A 37 -4.00 6.26 -9.26
N PRO A 38 -4.30 5.94 -10.53
CA PRO A 38 -4.11 4.60 -11.05
C PRO A 38 -2.61 4.30 -11.18
N GLY A 39 -2.16 3.21 -10.58
CA GLY A 39 -0.81 2.68 -10.75
C GLY A 39 -0.64 1.93 -12.06
N VAL A 40 0.62 1.60 -12.37
CA VAL A 40 0.94 0.66 -13.44
C VAL A 40 0.47 -0.72 -13.04
N GLY A 41 -0.26 -1.41 -13.92
CA GLY A 41 -0.70 -2.78 -13.69
C GLY A 41 0.38 -3.83 -13.95
N LEU A 42 0.03 -5.09 -13.75
CA LEU A 42 0.88 -6.20 -14.19
C LEU A 42 0.64 -6.53 -15.66
N ALA A 43 1.71 -6.80 -16.39
CA ALA A 43 1.65 -7.38 -17.72
C ALA A 43 1.83 -8.91 -17.63
N THR A 44 1.22 -9.62 -18.56
CA THR A 44 1.60 -11.02 -18.82
C THR A 44 2.82 -11.02 -19.71
N THR A 45 4.01 -11.14 -19.11
CA THR A 45 5.27 -11.30 -19.83
C THR A 45 5.49 -12.79 -20.15
N GLY A 46 5.54 -13.14 -21.45
CA GLY A 46 6.32 -14.29 -21.93
C GLY A 46 5.64 -15.66 -22.12
N THR A 47 6.18 -16.37 -23.11
CA THR A 47 5.89 -17.70 -23.68
C THR A 47 5.92 -18.87 -22.69
N ARG A 48 5.27 -19.99 -23.07
CA ARG A 48 5.20 -21.26 -22.32
C ARG A 48 6.53 -21.62 -21.62
N GLY A 49 6.62 -21.41 -20.31
CA GLY A 49 7.74 -21.92 -19.50
C GLY A 49 7.92 -21.16 -18.19
N GLU A 50 8.02 -19.84 -18.24
CA GLU A 50 8.29 -18.96 -17.09
C GLU A 50 7.11 -18.02 -16.86
N ARG A 51 6.17 -18.40 -15.99
CA ARG A 51 4.99 -17.57 -15.70
C ARG A 51 5.29 -16.56 -14.59
N GLY A 52 6.19 -15.62 -14.85
CA GLY A 52 6.28 -14.38 -14.07
C GLY A 52 5.25 -13.36 -14.58
N ARG A 53 4.58 -12.63 -13.69
CA ARG A 53 3.82 -11.43 -14.07
C ARG A 53 4.73 -10.22 -13.97
N GLY A 54 5.32 -9.80 -15.08
CA GLY A 54 6.12 -8.58 -15.14
C GLY A 54 5.29 -7.31 -14.94
N CYS A 55 5.98 -6.18 -14.79
CA CYS A 55 5.33 -4.87 -14.76
C CYS A 55 4.86 -4.47 -16.17
N ALA A 56 3.78 -3.70 -16.27
CA ALA A 56 3.34 -3.13 -17.54
C ALA A 56 4.02 -1.78 -17.87
N CYS A 57 5.01 -1.35 -17.08
CA CYS A 57 5.76 -0.12 -17.36
C CYS A 57 6.79 -0.35 -18.47
N PRO A 58 7.31 0.72 -19.08
CA PRO A 58 8.38 0.62 -20.07
C PRO A 58 9.73 0.14 -19.51
N ASP A 59 9.91 0.11 -18.19
CA ASP A 59 11.14 -0.36 -17.53
C ASP A 59 11.18 -1.90 -17.48
N PRO A 60 12.12 -2.55 -18.20
CA PRO A 60 12.26 -4.01 -18.20
C PRO A 60 12.80 -4.56 -16.87
N GLU A 61 13.52 -3.75 -16.09
CA GLU A 61 14.14 -4.14 -14.81
C GLU A 61 13.34 -3.59 -13.62
N CYS A 62 12.04 -3.37 -13.81
CA CYS A 62 11.16 -2.81 -12.79
C CYS A 62 11.22 -3.60 -11.47
N VAL A 63 11.77 -2.97 -10.43
CA VAL A 63 11.97 -3.59 -9.10
C VAL A 63 10.69 -3.66 -8.25
N VAL A 64 9.61 -2.99 -8.66
CA VAL A 64 8.31 -2.95 -7.93
C VAL A 64 7.10 -3.22 -8.84
N PRO A 65 7.00 -4.41 -9.48
CA PRO A 65 5.98 -4.67 -10.49
C PRO A 65 4.55 -4.43 -9.98
N GLY A 66 3.79 -3.63 -10.71
CA GLY A 66 2.39 -3.36 -10.40
C GLY A 66 2.16 -2.43 -9.21
N ALA A 67 3.22 -1.88 -8.61
CA ALA A 67 3.15 -1.22 -7.31
C ALA A 67 3.50 0.27 -7.31
N HIS A 68 3.59 0.92 -8.47
CA HIS A 68 4.08 2.30 -8.58
C HIS A 68 3.26 3.17 -9.55
N PRO A 69 3.29 4.51 -9.39
CA PRO A 69 2.76 5.45 -10.37
C PRO A 69 3.69 5.55 -11.60
N PHE A 70 3.14 5.98 -12.74
CA PHE A 70 3.91 6.23 -13.97
C PHE A 70 3.19 7.24 -14.87
N ASP A 71 2.03 6.84 -15.41
CA ASP A 71 1.15 7.70 -16.20
C ASP A 71 -0.31 7.55 -15.72
N PRO A 72 -0.83 8.49 -14.94
CA PRO A 72 -0.21 9.76 -14.58
C PRO A 72 0.87 9.60 -13.48
N GLY A 73 1.74 10.61 -13.36
CA GLY A 73 2.74 10.69 -12.29
C GLY A 73 2.12 11.04 -10.93
N LEU A 74 2.90 10.87 -9.85
CA LEU A 74 2.42 10.98 -8.46
C LEU A 74 1.71 12.30 -8.14
N LEU A 75 2.21 13.43 -8.67
CA LEU A 75 1.63 14.76 -8.43
C LEU A 75 0.20 14.92 -8.98
N ALA A 76 -0.26 14.02 -9.85
CA ALA A 76 -1.63 14.03 -10.35
C ALA A 76 -2.63 13.39 -9.38
N ALA A 77 -2.18 12.84 -8.24
CA ALA A 77 -3.06 12.21 -7.26
C ALA A 77 -4.18 13.17 -6.83
N THR A 78 -5.41 12.67 -6.75
CA THR A 78 -6.59 13.51 -6.54
C THR A 78 -7.63 12.85 -5.66
N THR A 79 -8.47 13.69 -5.07
CA THR A 79 -9.71 13.32 -4.38
C THR A 79 -10.95 13.58 -5.24
N ASP A 80 -10.81 14.12 -6.46
CA ASP A 80 -11.93 14.42 -7.35
C ASP A 80 -12.59 13.13 -7.88
N ALA A 81 -13.86 12.95 -7.50
CA ALA A 81 -14.69 11.80 -7.88
C ALA A 81 -14.83 11.61 -9.39
N ARG A 82 -14.85 12.70 -10.18
CA ARG A 82 -14.99 12.65 -11.64
C ARG A 82 -13.73 12.09 -12.28
N MET A 83 -12.57 12.56 -11.85
CA MET A 83 -11.27 12.10 -12.33
C MET A 83 -11.01 10.65 -11.94
N VAL A 84 -11.28 10.29 -10.67
CA VAL A 84 -11.19 8.91 -10.19
C VAL A 84 -12.11 7.98 -10.97
N ARG A 85 -13.38 8.36 -11.18
CA ARG A 85 -14.32 7.55 -11.97
C ARG A 85 -13.85 7.39 -13.41
N TRP A 86 -13.35 8.45 -14.02
CA TRP A 86 -12.83 8.41 -15.39
C TRP A 86 -11.64 7.44 -15.49
N TRP A 87 -10.66 7.53 -14.59
CA TRP A 87 -9.51 6.63 -14.59
C TRP A 87 -9.90 5.15 -14.48
N TRP A 88 -10.71 4.76 -13.50
CA TRP A 88 -11.09 3.34 -13.33
C TRP A 88 -12.16 2.87 -14.32
N THR A 89 -12.83 3.78 -15.03
CA THR A 89 -13.65 3.41 -16.18
C THR A 89 -12.78 3.00 -17.37
N ASN A 90 -11.70 3.74 -17.63
CA ASN A 90 -10.76 3.51 -18.74
C ASN A 90 -9.71 2.44 -18.42
N ARG A 91 -9.29 2.31 -17.16
CA ARG A 91 -8.27 1.36 -16.68
C ARG A 91 -8.82 0.54 -15.50
N PRO A 92 -9.81 -0.36 -15.71
CA PRO A 92 -10.53 -1.02 -14.62
C PRO A 92 -9.71 -1.95 -13.73
N THR A 93 -8.54 -2.37 -14.22
CA THR A 93 -7.61 -3.25 -13.52
C THR A 93 -6.42 -2.50 -12.93
N ALA A 94 -6.36 -1.16 -13.08
CA ALA A 94 -5.27 -0.38 -12.51
C ALA A 94 -5.25 -0.51 -10.98
N PRO A 95 -4.07 -0.75 -10.39
CA PRO A 95 -3.86 -0.65 -8.96
C PRO A 95 -4.26 0.73 -8.43
N LEU A 96 -4.80 0.76 -7.21
CA LEU A 96 -5.05 1.97 -6.45
C LEU A 96 -3.76 2.37 -5.76
N VAL A 97 -3.19 3.51 -6.15
CA VAL A 97 -2.00 4.08 -5.52
C VAL A 97 -2.44 5.32 -4.73
N LEU A 98 -2.07 5.37 -3.45
CA LEU A 98 -2.20 6.50 -2.56
C LEU A 98 -0.93 7.34 -2.62
N ALA A 99 -1.06 8.64 -2.83
CA ALA A 99 0.04 9.58 -2.53
C ALA A 99 0.07 9.85 -1.03
N THR A 100 1.21 9.58 -0.38
CA THR A 100 1.35 9.72 1.07
C THR A 100 1.83 11.12 1.46
N GLY A 101 1.56 11.53 2.71
CA GLY A 101 1.97 12.81 3.26
C GLY A 101 1.06 14.00 2.88
N GLY A 102 1.49 15.21 3.25
CA GLY A 102 0.64 16.40 3.21
C GLY A 102 -0.57 16.23 4.13
N GLN A 103 -1.77 16.15 3.54
CA GLN A 103 -3.02 15.87 4.28
C GLN A 103 -3.43 14.38 4.23
N ALA A 104 -2.71 13.57 3.46
CA ALA A 104 -2.95 12.14 3.31
C ALA A 104 -2.17 11.34 4.36
N PRO A 105 -2.62 10.11 4.69
CA PRO A 105 -1.89 9.24 5.61
C PRO A 105 -0.44 9.06 5.16
N CYS A 106 0.47 9.00 6.12
CA CYS A 106 1.78 8.41 5.94
C CYS A 106 1.72 6.92 6.26
N ALA A 107 2.81 6.20 6.01
CA ALA A 107 2.91 4.80 6.45
C ALA A 107 4.32 4.43 6.88
N LEU A 108 4.39 3.41 7.75
CA LEU A 108 5.62 2.72 8.09
C LEU A 108 5.47 1.27 7.66
N SER A 109 6.49 0.73 6.99
CA SER A 109 6.40 -0.63 6.46
C SER A 109 7.59 -1.50 6.80
N LEU A 110 7.30 -2.79 6.98
CA LEU A 110 8.25 -3.83 7.39
C LEU A 110 8.08 -5.08 6.52
N PRO A 111 9.11 -5.93 6.39
CA PRO A 111 8.95 -7.27 5.84
C PRO A 111 7.77 -8.00 6.50
N ALA A 112 7.00 -8.79 5.75
CA ALA A 112 5.69 -9.31 6.19
C ALA A 112 5.72 -10.00 7.56
N VAL A 113 6.75 -10.82 7.84
CA VAL A 113 6.90 -11.51 9.13
C VAL A 113 7.13 -10.51 10.28
N ALA A 114 8.00 -9.53 10.08
CA ALA A 114 8.27 -8.49 11.07
C ALA A 114 7.06 -7.58 11.28
N GLY A 115 6.37 -7.20 10.20
CA GLY A 115 5.13 -6.44 10.26
C GLY A 115 4.03 -7.16 11.04
N ALA A 116 3.87 -8.47 10.84
CA ALA A 116 2.91 -9.27 11.61
C ALA A 116 3.23 -9.30 13.10
N ARG A 117 4.51 -9.47 13.46
CA ARG A 117 4.96 -9.39 14.86
C ARG A 117 4.72 -8.01 15.46
N ALA A 118 5.01 -6.94 14.71
CA ALA A 118 4.80 -5.57 15.16
C ALA A 118 3.34 -5.27 15.47
N VAL A 119 2.42 -5.66 14.56
CA VAL A 119 0.98 -5.49 14.78
C VAL A 119 0.53 -6.25 16.02
N ALA A 120 0.96 -7.50 16.20
CA ALA A 120 0.62 -8.29 17.37
C ALA A 120 1.17 -7.69 18.69
N ALA A 121 2.39 -7.15 18.66
CA ALA A 121 2.99 -6.49 19.82
C ALA A 121 2.25 -5.19 20.19
N LEU A 122 1.91 -4.38 19.18
CA LEU A 122 1.12 -3.15 19.36
C LEU A 122 -0.27 -3.46 19.93
N ASP A 123 -0.94 -4.51 19.45
CA ASP A 123 -2.21 -4.97 19.99
C ASP A 123 -2.08 -5.45 21.45
N ALA A 124 -1.02 -6.19 21.78
CA ALA A 124 -0.76 -6.65 23.15
C ALA A 124 -0.49 -5.50 24.12
N MET A 125 0.04 -4.38 23.64
CA MET A 125 0.20 -3.14 24.40
C MET A 125 -1.09 -2.31 24.51
N GLY A 126 -2.19 -2.77 23.91
CA GLY A 126 -3.48 -2.05 23.93
C GLY A 126 -3.49 -0.78 23.08
N LEU A 127 -2.53 -0.60 22.17
CA LEU A 127 -2.48 0.56 21.30
C LEU A 127 -3.58 0.46 20.25
N ARG A 128 -4.36 1.53 20.10
CA ARG A 128 -5.32 1.64 19.01
C ARG A 128 -4.51 1.74 17.70
N LEU A 129 -4.73 0.78 16.79
CA LEU A 129 -4.11 0.79 15.47
C LEU A 129 -5.06 1.32 14.39
N GLY A 130 -4.48 1.98 13.40
CA GLY A 130 -5.14 2.37 12.16
C GLY A 130 -5.21 1.23 11.15
N PRO A 131 -5.61 1.52 9.90
CA PRO A 131 -5.61 0.54 8.82
C PRO A 131 -4.22 -0.04 8.56
N VAL A 132 -4.15 -1.32 8.21
CA VAL A 132 -2.90 -2.01 7.87
C VAL A 132 -3.04 -2.67 6.51
N VAL A 133 -2.18 -2.28 5.57
CA VAL A 133 -2.09 -2.89 4.25
C VAL A 133 -1.06 -4.01 4.28
N ALA A 134 -1.44 -5.19 3.80
CA ALA A 134 -0.56 -6.34 3.70
C ALA A 134 -0.40 -6.80 2.25
N THR A 135 0.85 -7.09 1.91
CA THR A 135 1.26 -7.90 0.77
C THR A 135 1.99 -9.14 1.29
N PRO A 136 2.23 -10.17 0.45
CA PRO A 136 2.97 -11.35 0.88
C PRO A 136 4.40 -11.05 1.38
N THR A 137 5.01 -9.95 0.96
CA THR A 137 6.40 -9.61 1.29
C THR A 137 6.54 -8.47 2.28
N ARG A 138 5.54 -7.59 2.40
CA ARG A 138 5.62 -6.35 3.20
C ARG A 138 4.27 -5.92 3.74
N TRP A 139 4.24 -5.46 4.98
CA TRP A 139 3.07 -4.87 5.63
C TRP A 139 3.33 -3.40 5.92
N SER A 140 2.33 -2.56 5.74
CA SER A 140 2.39 -1.12 5.93
C SER A 140 1.29 -0.68 6.90
N LEU A 141 1.69 -0.12 8.05
CA LEU A 141 0.77 0.51 9.00
C LEU A 141 0.56 1.96 8.55
N LEU A 142 -0.70 2.34 8.34
CA LEU A 142 -1.04 3.73 8.04
C LEU A 142 -1.07 4.52 9.35
N VAL A 143 -0.42 5.68 9.31
CA VAL A 143 -0.28 6.61 10.44
C VAL A 143 -0.73 8.01 10.02
N ALA A 144 -0.91 8.89 10.99
CA ALA A 144 -1.20 10.29 10.76
C ALA A 144 -0.08 10.92 9.89
N PRO A 145 -0.40 11.94 9.07
CA PRO A 145 0.62 12.64 8.30
C PRO A 145 1.72 13.19 9.21
N TYR A 146 2.97 13.04 8.80
CA TYR A 146 4.13 13.62 9.47
C TYR A 146 5.02 14.32 8.43
N THR A 147 5.80 15.30 8.87
CA THR A 147 6.81 15.97 8.03
C THR A 147 8.16 15.28 8.14
N LEU A 148 9.04 15.52 7.16
CA LEU A 148 10.40 14.96 7.19
C LEU A 148 11.21 15.50 8.37
N GLU A 149 10.99 16.76 8.76
CA GLU A 149 11.63 17.38 9.92
C GLU A 149 11.22 16.66 11.21
N ARG A 150 9.91 16.46 11.42
CA ARG A 150 9.41 15.74 12.60
C ARG A 150 9.90 14.31 12.64
N LEU A 151 9.92 13.62 11.50
CA LEU A 151 10.47 12.27 11.42
C LEU A 151 11.97 12.27 11.77
N GLY A 152 12.73 13.25 11.27
CA GLY A 152 14.15 13.40 11.56
C GLY A 152 14.43 13.52 13.06
N GLU A 153 13.65 14.34 13.78
CA GLU A 153 13.74 14.47 15.25
C GLU A 153 13.50 13.15 15.97
N LEU A 154 12.41 12.45 15.60
CA LEU A 154 12.06 11.16 16.20
C LEU A 154 13.16 10.12 15.99
N LEU A 155 13.73 10.05 14.78
CA LEU A 155 14.79 9.10 14.47
C LEU A 155 16.12 9.49 15.13
N HIS A 156 16.40 10.78 15.33
CA HIS A 156 17.60 11.23 16.02
C HIS A 156 17.63 10.79 17.50
N SER A 157 16.46 10.69 18.13
CA SER A 157 16.34 10.14 19.49
C SER A 157 16.47 8.61 19.59
N LYS A 158 16.70 7.91 18.47
CA LYS A 158 16.84 6.46 18.45
C LYS A 158 18.30 6.07 18.30
N ASP A 159 18.76 5.18 19.18
CA ASP A 159 20.11 4.61 19.11
C ASP A 159 20.34 3.82 17.81
N TRP A 160 19.27 3.24 17.27
CA TRP A 160 19.31 2.46 16.03
C TRP A 160 17.94 2.39 15.35
N VAL A 161 17.95 2.42 14.01
CA VAL A 161 16.77 2.24 13.17
C VAL A 161 17.09 1.17 12.11
N PRO A 162 16.31 0.07 12.04
CA PRO A 162 16.58 -1.00 11.09
C PRO A 162 16.38 -0.57 9.64
N SER A 163 17.31 -0.97 8.76
CA SER A 163 17.23 -0.71 7.31
C SER A 163 16.00 -1.32 6.62
N SER A 164 15.40 -2.34 7.26
CA SER A 164 14.22 -3.03 6.75
C SER A 164 12.92 -2.21 6.92
N LEU A 165 12.91 -1.27 7.89
CA LEU A 165 11.85 -0.32 8.16
C LEU A 165 11.87 0.79 7.11
N ARG A 166 10.74 0.98 6.43
CA ARG A 166 10.58 2.00 5.39
C ARG A 166 9.54 3.02 5.80
N PHE A 167 9.84 4.28 5.54
CA PHE A 167 8.99 5.42 5.83
C PHE A 167 8.36 5.92 4.52
N HIS A 168 7.04 6.15 4.54
CA HIS A 168 6.26 6.62 3.39
C HIS A 168 5.62 7.94 3.80
N GLY A 169 6.39 9.02 3.63
CA GLY A 169 6.00 10.39 3.95
C GLY A 169 5.56 11.16 2.70
N GLU A 170 5.71 12.48 2.73
CA GLU A 170 5.48 13.34 1.57
C GLU A 170 6.34 12.93 0.37
N GLY A 171 5.76 12.96 -0.83
CA GLY A 171 6.40 12.48 -2.06
C GLY A 171 6.49 10.94 -2.17
N GLY A 172 6.05 10.22 -1.14
CA GLY A 172 5.92 8.77 -1.16
C GLY A 172 4.59 8.29 -1.74
N TYR A 173 4.44 6.98 -1.83
CA TYR A 173 3.19 6.36 -2.24
C TYR A 173 3.00 4.97 -1.63
N LEU A 174 1.74 4.52 -1.60
CA LEU A 174 1.37 3.19 -1.12
C LEU A 174 0.29 2.57 -2.02
N VAL A 175 0.44 1.30 -2.38
CA VAL A 175 -0.63 0.58 -3.09
C VAL A 175 -1.70 0.15 -2.10
N LEU A 176 -2.96 0.41 -2.41
CA LEU A 176 -4.10 0.07 -1.57
C LEU A 176 -4.86 -1.17 -2.08
N PRO A 177 -5.51 -1.94 -1.19
CA PRO A 177 -6.46 -2.97 -1.59
C PRO A 177 -7.65 -2.38 -2.38
N PRO A 178 -8.28 -3.14 -3.30
CA PRO A 178 -8.02 -4.55 -3.62
C PRO A 178 -7.09 -4.75 -4.84
N SER A 179 -5.98 -4.01 -4.91
CA SER A 179 -4.99 -4.10 -5.99
C SER A 179 -4.21 -5.42 -6.00
N GLU A 180 -3.58 -5.73 -7.14
CA GLU A 180 -2.67 -6.87 -7.30
C GLU A 180 -1.32 -6.34 -7.76
N VAL A 181 -0.24 -6.77 -7.11
CA VAL A 181 1.15 -6.41 -7.39
C VAL A 181 1.96 -7.67 -7.72
N GLY A 182 3.20 -7.54 -8.17
CA GLY A 182 4.02 -8.67 -8.61
C GLY A 182 4.20 -9.74 -7.54
N THR A 183 4.25 -9.32 -6.27
CA THR A 183 4.37 -10.22 -5.12
C THR A 183 3.04 -10.86 -4.69
N GLY A 184 1.90 -10.42 -5.24
CA GLY A 184 0.58 -11.00 -4.99
C GLY A 184 -0.51 -9.98 -4.69
N GLN A 185 -1.58 -10.45 -4.06
CA GLN A 185 -2.74 -9.63 -3.72
C GLN A 185 -2.41 -8.63 -2.60
N VAL A 186 -2.81 -7.37 -2.78
CA VAL A 186 -2.81 -6.35 -1.73
C VAL A 186 -4.13 -6.47 -0.96
N ARG A 187 -4.05 -6.64 0.36
CA ARG A 187 -5.22 -6.82 1.23
C ARG A 187 -5.15 -5.93 2.47
N TRP A 188 -6.30 -5.67 3.06
CA TRP A 188 -6.34 -5.12 4.41
C TRP A 188 -6.04 -6.27 5.37
N GLU A 189 -4.98 -6.15 6.16
CA GLU A 189 -4.82 -6.98 7.35
C GLU A 189 -5.70 -6.45 8.48
N ARG A 190 -5.69 -5.12 8.63
CA ARG A 190 -6.65 -4.40 9.46
C ARG A 190 -7.44 -3.45 8.58
N HIS A 191 -8.74 -3.66 8.56
CA HIS A 191 -9.64 -2.84 7.77
C HIS A 191 -9.75 -1.42 8.34
N PRO A 192 -9.90 -0.40 7.49
CA PRO A 192 -10.39 0.91 7.92
C PRO A 192 -11.69 0.76 8.69
N SER A 193 -11.82 1.50 9.80
CA SER A 193 -13.05 1.52 10.59
C SER A 193 -14.23 1.89 9.70
N ALA A 194 -15.31 1.10 9.77
CA ALA A 194 -16.54 1.42 9.04
C ALA A 194 -17.15 2.73 9.58
N GLY A 195 -17.33 3.71 8.70
CA GLY A 195 -17.91 5.00 9.08
C GLY A 195 -17.92 5.99 7.92
N PRO A 196 -18.68 7.10 8.04
CA PRO A 196 -18.81 8.12 7.00
C PRO A 196 -17.61 9.08 6.94
N VAL A 197 -16.58 8.86 7.76
CA VAL A 197 -15.41 9.72 7.91
C VAL A 197 -14.13 8.96 7.60
N ALA A 198 -13.04 9.72 7.39
CA ALA A 198 -11.71 9.15 7.29
C ALA A 198 -11.41 8.23 8.49
N PRO A 199 -10.73 7.09 8.27
CA PRO A 199 -10.38 6.20 9.37
C PRO A 199 -9.43 6.92 10.33
N TRP A 200 -9.53 6.56 11.61
CA TRP A 200 -8.59 7.04 12.61
C TRP A 200 -7.19 6.49 12.33
N LEU A 201 -6.16 7.32 12.56
CA LEU A 201 -4.76 6.99 12.34
C LEU A 201 -3.96 7.32 13.60
N PRO A 202 -3.08 6.41 14.07
CA PRO A 202 -2.18 6.71 15.17
C PRO A 202 -1.10 7.69 14.73
N ASP A 203 -0.54 8.44 15.67
CA ASP A 203 0.68 9.20 15.45
C ASP A 203 1.85 8.24 15.13
N VAL A 204 2.83 8.70 14.35
CA VAL A 204 4.05 7.93 14.04
C VAL A 204 4.83 7.61 15.32
N GLU A 205 4.90 8.54 16.26
CA GLU A 205 5.64 8.38 17.52
C GLU A 205 5.05 7.24 18.36
N ALA A 206 3.73 7.08 18.35
CA ALA A 206 3.03 6.05 19.13
C ALA A 206 3.34 4.62 18.66
N VAL A 207 3.78 4.43 17.41
CA VAL A 207 4.02 3.10 16.82
C VAL A 207 5.49 2.82 16.49
N LEU A 208 6.32 3.85 16.42
CA LEU A 208 7.70 3.75 15.94
C LEU A 208 8.53 2.75 16.76
N ASP A 209 8.43 2.80 18.08
CA ASP A 209 9.25 2.00 18.99
C ASP A 209 8.97 0.50 18.82
N ALA A 210 7.69 0.15 18.76
CA ALA A 210 7.25 -1.22 18.52
C ALA A 210 7.69 -1.74 17.15
N LEU A 211 7.71 -0.87 16.12
CA LEU A 211 8.12 -1.21 14.77
C LEU A 211 9.63 -1.40 14.66
N VAL A 212 10.41 -0.57 15.35
CA VAL A 212 11.87 -0.73 15.48
C VAL A 212 12.19 -2.04 16.18
N GLU A 213 11.56 -2.30 17.33
CA GLU A 213 11.76 -3.54 18.09
C GLU A 213 11.36 -4.78 17.30
N ALA A 214 10.20 -4.78 16.62
CA ALA A 214 9.76 -5.93 15.82
C ALA A 214 10.68 -6.25 14.63
N SER A 215 11.52 -5.30 14.21
CA SER A 215 12.49 -5.48 13.13
C SER A 215 13.86 -5.95 13.62
N THR A 216 14.14 -6.02 14.92
CA THR A 216 15.40 -6.55 15.48
C THR A 216 15.62 -8.04 15.16
N GLY A 217 14.53 -8.77 14.86
CA GLY A 217 14.55 -10.21 14.51
C GLY A 217 14.28 -10.52 13.04
N ALA A 218 14.35 -9.54 12.13
CA ALA A 218 14.18 -9.73 10.69
C ALA A 218 15.55 -9.85 10.01
N PRO A 219 15.77 -10.81 9.08
CA PRO A 219 17.03 -10.87 8.33
C PRO A 219 17.17 -9.62 7.47
N GLY A 220 18.16 -8.78 7.80
CA GLY A 220 18.40 -7.48 7.19
C GLY A 220 19.41 -6.71 8.02
N ASP A 221 20.68 -6.94 7.71
CA ASP A 221 21.86 -6.40 8.35
C ASP A 221 21.72 -4.91 8.74
N GLY A 222 21.94 -4.65 10.02
CA GLY A 222 21.86 -3.32 10.60
C GLY A 222 23.01 -2.49 10.09
N SER A 223 22.73 -1.48 9.26
CA SER A 223 23.68 -0.38 9.11
C SER A 223 23.74 0.32 10.47
N ARG A 224 24.82 0.07 11.21
CA ARG A 224 25.31 1.01 12.21
C ARG A 224 25.59 2.31 11.46
N LEU A 225 24.91 3.38 11.83
CA LEU A 225 25.31 4.73 11.46
C LEU A 225 26.68 4.97 12.12
N ALA A 226 27.74 4.59 11.42
CA ALA A 226 29.10 4.98 11.74
C ALA A 226 29.27 6.41 11.23
N TYR A 227 29.57 7.33 12.14
CA TYR A 227 30.14 8.64 11.84
C TYR A 227 31.52 8.47 11.21
#